data_AF-A0AAD5MEU4-F1
#
_entry.id   AF-A0AAD5MEU4-F1
#
_cell.length_a   1.000
_cell.length_b   1.000
_cell.length_c   1.000
_cell.angle_alpha   90.00
_cell.angle_beta   90.00
_cell.angle_gamma   90.00
#
_symmetry.space_group_name_H-M   'P 1'
#
loop_
_entity.id
_entity.type
_entity.pdbx_description
1 polymer ?
#
loop_
_entity_poly.entity_id
_entity_poly.type
_entity_poly.pdbx_seq_one_letter_code
_entity_poly.pdbx_strand_id
1 'polypeptide(L)'
;MAIMDKINDEQSKSEVYEKSVHDAVCQCLDMLLALADSVLEAQLLGLVMEAHKNSMQHLYFHVQIRSDFVLSQAITIAATAVLNTVYRGWPVVDGYASDLLLTVASFLSVYGDEKGMAEDAWEAWRQLESRVSFSLIRAPSAVSRNCIPLVSGQRAAICVALPVPHDVFDSLPSELKQRASLLVRVAYFNIGVNHEATLGQSFGGTALETAINQEGAERVLSYSNRFSVDQSAREAVMELVNVVASEPSHKNLAIFEWAMTACELLRGQAVICCKSGKDRTGMAVTIEQWSGVPRDLRA
;
A
#
# COMPACT_ATOMS: atom_id res chain seq x y z
N MET A 1 28.33 -21.12 66.24
CA MET A 1 27.36 -21.94 65.50
C MET A 1 25.93 -21.39 65.63
N ALA A 2 25.36 -21.25 66.83
CA ALA A 2 23.96 -20.83 67.02
C ALA A 2 23.56 -19.40 66.53
N ILE A 3 24.50 -18.47 66.38
CA ILE A 3 24.21 -17.11 65.86
C ILE A 3 24.19 -17.10 64.32
N MET A 4 25.02 -17.94 63.70
CA MET A 4 25.12 -18.03 62.24
C MET A 4 23.92 -18.77 61.65
N ASP A 5 23.38 -19.77 62.36
CA ASP A 5 22.12 -20.42 62.00
C ASP A 5 20.92 -19.47 62.07
N LYS A 6 20.88 -18.55 63.04
CA LYS A 6 19.79 -17.57 63.15
C LYS A 6 19.81 -16.53 62.02
N ILE A 7 20.98 -16.07 61.62
CA ILE A 7 21.15 -15.11 60.52
C ILE A 7 20.76 -15.77 59.19
N ASN A 8 21.14 -17.04 58.99
CA ASN A 8 20.80 -17.80 57.79
C ASN A 8 19.29 -18.11 57.71
N ASP A 9 18.64 -18.35 58.86
CA ASP A 9 17.19 -18.57 58.97
C ASP A 9 16.38 -17.26 58.76
N GLU A 10 16.92 -16.10 59.15
CA GLU A 10 16.30 -14.79 58.84
C GLU A 10 16.49 -14.38 57.37
N GLN A 11 17.65 -14.65 56.76
CA GLN A 11 17.87 -14.43 55.32
C GLN A 11 16.95 -15.32 54.47
N SER A 12 16.83 -16.60 54.82
CA SER A 12 15.90 -17.54 54.18
C SER A 12 14.44 -17.07 54.27
N LYS A 13 14.01 -16.57 55.44
CA LYS A 13 12.66 -16.00 55.59
C LYS A 13 12.47 -14.76 54.74
N SER A 14 13.46 -13.86 54.68
CA SER A 14 13.40 -12.65 53.86
C SER A 14 13.22 -12.98 52.38
N GLU A 15 13.95 -13.97 51.85
CA GLU A 15 13.81 -14.41 50.45
C GLU A 15 12.43 -15.03 50.17
N VAL A 16 11.88 -15.78 51.13
CA VAL A 16 10.52 -16.35 51.02
C VAL A 16 9.46 -15.24 51.03
N TYR A 17 9.62 -14.22 51.88
CA TYR A 17 8.72 -13.07 51.90
C TYR A 17 8.81 -12.26 50.61
N GLU A 18 10.01 -12.00 50.10
CA GLU A 18 10.23 -11.25 48.87
C GLU A 18 9.62 -11.98 47.65
N LYS A 19 9.81 -13.31 47.57
CA LYS A 19 9.17 -14.13 46.55
C LYS A 19 7.64 -14.13 46.69
N SER A 20 7.11 -14.24 47.91
CA SER A 20 5.67 -14.19 48.14
C SER A 20 5.05 -12.85 47.77
N VAL A 21 5.75 -11.74 48.01
CA VAL A 21 5.31 -10.39 47.63
C VAL A 21 5.37 -10.24 46.12
N HIS A 22 6.44 -10.70 45.47
CA HIS A 22 6.57 -10.70 44.02
C HIS A 22 5.45 -11.49 43.34
N ASP A 23 5.18 -12.72 43.82
CA ASP A 23 4.11 -13.58 43.29
C ASP A 23 2.73 -12.94 43.49
N ALA A 24 2.48 -12.30 44.63
CA ALA A 24 1.24 -11.57 44.89
C ALA A 24 1.08 -10.34 43.96
N VAL A 25 2.15 -9.61 43.69
CA VAL A 25 2.14 -8.47 42.75
C VAL A 25 1.88 -8.95 41.33
N CYS A 26 2.52 -10.03 40.88
CA CYS A 26 2.25 -10.63 39.58
C CYS A 26 0.78 -11.06 39.44
N GLN A 27 0.21 -11.72 40.45
CA GLN A 27 -1.21 -12.09 40.45
C GLN A 27 -2.14 -10.87 40.39
N CYS A 28 -1.83 -9.79 41.09
CA CYS A 28 -2.59 -8.54 41.00
C CYS A 28 -2.53 -7.94 39.59
N LEU A 29 -1.38 -7.97 38.93
CA LEU A 29 -1.23 -7.49 37.55
C LEU A 29 -2.01 -8.37 36.57
N ASP A 30 -1.97 -9.69 36.71
CA ASP A 30 -2.74 -10.63 35.89
C ASP A 30 -4.25 -10.40 36.05
N MET A 31 -4.71 -10.16 37.28
CA MET A 31 -6.12 -9.83 37.53
C MET A 31 -6.51 -8.48 36.92
N LEU A 32 -5.65 -7.47 36.97
CA LEU A 32 -5.89 -6.17 36.34
C LEU A 32 -5.93 -6.28 34.81
N LEU A 33 -5.07 -7.12 34.23
CA LEU A 33 -5.08 -7.40 32.79
C LEU A 33 -6.39 -8.11 32.38
N ALA A 34 -6.78 -9.16 33.10
CA ALA A 34 -8.03 -9.87 32.85
C ALA A 34 -9.27 -8.95 33.00
N LEU A 35 -9.24 -8.03 33.98
CA LEU A 35 -10.28 -7.02 34.15
C LEU A 35 -10.31 -6.03 32.98
N ALA A 36 -9.14 -5.56 32.52
CA ALA A 36 -9.04 -4.66 31.38
C ALA A 36 -9.57 -5.32 30.10
N ASP A 37 -9.22 -6.58 29.85
CA ASP A 37 -9.73 -7.37 28.73
C ASP A 37 -11.25 -7.54 28.83
N SER A 38 -11.78 -7.87 30.01
CA SER A 38 -13.23 -8.01 30.24
C SER A 38 -13.98 -6.70 29.98
N VAL A 39 -13.41 -5.56 30.38
CA VAL A 39 -14.00 -4.24 30.13
C VAL A 39 -13.96 -3.89 28.64
N LEU A 40 -12.85 -4.18 27.94
CA LEU A 40 -12.75 -3.99 26.50
C LEU A 40 -13.76 -4.85 25.73
N GLU A 41 -13.90 -6.13 26.10
CA GLU A 41 -14.89 -7.04 25.51
C GLU A 41 -16.32 -6.55 25.76
N ALA A 42 -16.63 -6.09 26.99
CA ALA A 42 -17.94 -5.54 27.32
C ALA A 42 -18.24 -4.24 26.56
N GLN A 43 -17.25 -3.36 26.39
CA GLN A 43 -17.38 -2.15 25.58
C GLN A 43 -17.59 -2.48 24.10
N LEU A 44 -16.82 -3.43 23.56
CA LEU A 44 -16.99 -3.92 22.20
C LEU A 44 -18.38 -4.50 22.00
N LEU A 45 -18.87 -5.33 22.93
CA LEU A 45 -20.22 -5.89 22.90
C LEU A 45 -21.29 -4.79 22.96
N GLY A 46 -21.12 -3.80 23.84
CA GLY A 46 -22.03 -2.66 23.95
C GLY A 46 -22.09 -1.83 22.65
N LEU A 47 -20.94 -1.60 22.02
CA LEU A 47 -20.84 -0.94 20.71
C LEU A 47 -21.51 -1.77 19.61
N VAL A 48 -21.32 -3.10 19.59
CA VAL A 48 -21.97 -4.01 18.64
C VAL A 48 -23.49 -4.02 18.83
N MET A 49 -23.97 -4.10 20.08
CA MET A 49 -25.40 -4.09 20.38
C MET A 49 -26.07 -2.76 20.01
N GLU A 50 -25.38 -1.63 20.21
CA GLU A 50 -25.89 -0.33 19.80
C GLU A 50 -25.84 -0.14 18.28
N ALA A 51 -24.73 -0.54 17.65
CA ALA A 51 -24.60 -0.64 16.19
C ALA A 51 -25.71 -1.49 15.57
N HIS A 52 -26.15 -2.54 16.27
CA HIS A 52 -27.16 -3.45 15.78
C HIS A 52 -28.56 -2.80 15.68
N LYS A 53 -28.86 -1.80 16.50
CA LYS A 53 -30.19 -1.16 16.56
C LYS A 53 -30.43 -0.16 15.43
N ASN A 54 -29.37 0.35 14.79
CA ASN A 54 -29.48 1.44 13.83
C ASN A 54 -29.01 1.00 12.45
N SER A 55 -29.92 0.95 11.47
CA SER A 55 -29.61 0.49 10.09
C SER A 55 -28.50 1.31 9.42
N MET A 56 -28.35 2.58 9.80
CA MET A 56 -27.28 3.47 9.35
C MET A 56 -25.89 3.05 9.83
N GLN A 57 -25.78 2.49 11.06
CA GLN A 57 -24.50 2.08 11.65
C GLN A 57 -23.98 0.80 10.99
N HIS A 58 -24.87 -0.17 10.71
CA HIS A 58 -24.52 -1.34 9.92
C HIS A 58 -23.95 -0.98 8.54
N LEU A 59 -24.61 -0.05 7.84
CA LEU A 59 -24.16 0.40 6.52
C LEU A 59 -22.77 1.07 6.60
N TYR A 60 -22.54 1.88 7.64
CA TYR A 60 -21.24 2.48 7.89
C TYR A 60 -20.13 1.43 8.07
N PHE A 61 -20.36 0.41 8.92
CA PHE A 61 -19.39 -0.66 9.12
C PHE A 61 -19.16 -1.49 7.85
N HIS A 62 -20.20 -1.76 7.06
CA HIS A 62 -20.05 -2.44 5.78
C HIS A 62 -19.18 -1.65 4.79
N VAL A 63 -19.40 -0.34 4.67
CA VAL A 63 -18.58 0.53 3.82
C VAL A 63 -17.14 0.57 4.35
N GLN A 64 -16.95 0.62 5.66
CA GLN A 64 -15.63 0.63 6.28
C GLN A 64 -14.86 -0.67 5.99
N ILE A 65 -15.47 -1.84 6.22
CA ILE A 65 -14.86 -3.14 5.93
C ILE A 65 -14.55 -3.28 4.44
N ARG A 66 -15.45 -2.85 3.56
CA ARG A 66 -15.21 -2.86 2.12
C ARG A 66 -14.01 -1.98 1.74
N SER A 67 -13.95 -0.76 2.26
CA SER A 67 -12.82 0.15 2.06
C SER A 67 -11.50 -0.45 2.57
N ASP A 68 -11.50 -1.09 3.73
CA ASP A 68 -10.31 -1.68 4.34
C ASP A 68 -9.83 -2.91 3.55
N PHE A 69 -10.77 -3.69 3.02
CA PHE A 69 -10.47 -4.83 2.16
C PHE A 69 -9.78 -4.39 0.86
N VAL A 70 -10.34 -3.40 0.16
CA VAL A 70 -9.75 -2.90 -1.09
C VAL A 70 -8.42 -2.18 -0.83
N LEU A 71 -8.29 -1.45 0.28
CA LEU A 71 -7.01 -0.88 0.71
C LEU A 71 -5.96 -1.96 0.98
N SER A 72 -6.34 -3.09 1.60
CA SER A 72 -5.41 -4.21 1.83
C SER A 72 -4.86 -4.80 0.52
N GLN A 73 -5.69 -4.87 -0.52
CA GLN A 73 -5.26 -5.28 -1.87
C GLN A 73 -4.29 -4.27 -2.46
N ALA A 74 -4.59 -2.97 -2.36
CA ALA A 74 -3.70 -1.90 -2.82
C ALA A 74 -2.35 -1.91 -2.09
N ILE A 75 -2.35 -2.11 -0.77
CA ILE A 75 -1.13 -2.26 0.06
C ILE A 75 -0.29 -3.45 -0.44
N THR A 76 -0.93 -4.59 -0.74
CA THR A 76 -0.23 -5.78 -1.20
C THR A 76 0.45 -5.55 -2.56
N ILE A 77 -0.25 -4.88 -3.48
CA ILE A 77 0.29 -4.49 -4.78
C ILE A 77 1.47 -3.52 -4.59
N ALA A 78 1.30 -2.49 -3.78
CA ALA A 78 2.33 -1.49 -3.52
C ALA A 78 3.56 -2.09 -2.82
N ALA A 79 3.37 -2.97 -1.83
CA ALA A 79 4.46 -3.70 -1.19
C ALA A 79 5.27 -4.52 -2.20
N THR A 80 4.58 -5.19 -3.13
CA THR A 80 5.22 -5.95 -4.20
C THR A 80 6.00 -5.04 -5.15
N ALA A 81 5.46 -3.87 -5.50
CA ALA A 81 6.13 -2.88 -6.33
C ALA A 81 7.38 -2.30 -5.64
N VAL A 82 7.30 -2.02 -4.33
CA VAL A 82 8.45 -1.58 -3.52
C VAL A 82 9.55 -2.65 -3.52
N LEU A 83 9.19 -3.91 -3.27
CA LEU A 83 10.15 -5.02 -3.32
C LEU A 83 10.77 -5.17 -4.71
N ASN A 84 9.97 -5.12 -5.78
CA ASN A 84 10.50 -5.20 -7.15
C ASN A 84 11.48 -4.06 -7.45
N THR A 85 11.20 -2.85 -6.98
CA THR A 85 12.10 -1.69 -7.12
C THR A 85 13.40 -1.89 -6.35
N VAL A 86 13.33 -2.44 -5.14
CA VAL A 86 14.53 -2.81 -4.36
C VAL A 86 15.41 -3.79 -5.14
N TYR A 87 14.84 -4.86 -5.70
CA TYR A 87 15.61 -5.86 -6.44
C TYR A 87 16.16 -5.35 -7.77
N ARG A 88 15.52 -4.36 -8.41
CA ARG A 88 16.02 -3.71 -9.63
C ARG A 88 17.05 -2.61 -9.37
N GLY A 89 17.21 -2.19 -8.12
CA GLY A 89 18.00 -1.03 -7.73
C GLY A 89 17.12 0.20 -7.55
N TRP A 90 17.12 0.75 -6.34
CA TRP A 90 16.29 1.90 -6.00
C TRP A 90 16.79 3.18 -6.69
N PRO A 91 15.91 3.96 -7.35
CA PRO A 91 16.33 5.19 -8.00
C PRO A 91 16.76 6.25 -6.98
N VAL A 92 17.96 6.80 -7.19
CA VAL A 92 18.45 7.99 -6.48
C VAL A 92 18.55 9.11 -7.52
N VAL A 93 17.84 10.20 -7.28
CA VAL A 93 17.81 11.37 -8.16
C VAL A 93 18.24 12.58 -7.34
N ASP A 94 19.17 13.37 -7.86
CA ASP A 94 19.71 14.56 -7.19
C ASP A 94 20.26 14.31 -5.77
N GLY A 95 20.78 13.10 -5.51
CA GLY A 95 21.30 12.71 -4.20
C GLY A 95 20.24 12.36 -3.17
N TYR A 96 18.98 12.17 -3.59
CA TYR A 96 17.88 11.72 -2.73
C TYR A 96 17.25 10.44 -3.26
N ALA A 97 17.00 9.47 -2.38
CA ALA A 97 16.17 8.33 -2.71
C ALA A 97 14.71 8.79 -2.79
N SER A 98 14.13 8.81 -3.99
CA SER A 98 12.77 9.30 -4.21
C SER A 98 11.73 8.40 -3.55
N ASP A 99 10.52 8.93 -3.35
CA ASP A 99 9.33 8.07 -3.17
C ASP A 99 9.13 7.20 -4.41
N LEU A 100 8.39 6.10 -4.29
CA LEU A 100 8.08 5.26 -5.45
C LEU A 100 6.88 5.83 -6.22
N LEU A 101 7.01 6.08 -7.52
CA LEU A 101 5.86 6.26 -8.41
C LEU A 101 5.27 4.89 -8.77
N LEU A 102 3.98 4.71 -8.52
CA LEU A 102 3.19 3.56 -8.92
C LEU A 102 2.13 3.98 -9.92
N THR A 103 2.31 3.60 -11.18
CA THR A 103 1.33 3.88 -12.25
C THR A 103 0.42 2.67 -12.42
N VAL A 104 -0.88 2.86 -12.18
CA VAL A 104 -1.88 1.80 -12.22
C VAL A 104 -2.81 2.04 -13.39
N ALA A 105 -2.85 1.11 -14.35
CA ALA A 105 -3.78 1.14 -15.47
C ALA A 105 -4.87 0.07 -15.30
N SER A 106 -6.12 0.51 -15.36
CA SER A 106 -7.31 -0.31 -15.21
C SER A 106 -8.16 -0.35 -16.48
N PHE A 107 -8.80 -1.49 -16.69
CA PHE A 107 -9.63 -1.79 -17.85
C PHE A 107 -11.08 -2.16 -17.45
N LEU A 108 -11.62 -1.51 -16.41
CA LEU A 108 -13.00 -1.67 -15.95
C LEU A 108 -13.97 -0.85 -16.82
N SER A 109 -15.14 -1.40 -17.14
CA SER A 109 -16.10 -0.84 -18.11
C SER A 109 -16.94 0.32 -17.58
N VAL A 110 -16.70 0.77 -16.35
CA VAL A 110 -17.44 1.85 -15.63
C VAL A 110 -18.96 1.74 -15.78
N TYR A 111 -19.44 0.50 -15.80
CA TYR A 111 -20.85 0.17 -15.91
C TYR A 111 -21.21 -0.96 -14.96
N GLY A 112 -22.43 -0.92 -14.41
CA GLY A 112 -22.91 -1.90 -13.43
C GLY A 112 -21.92 -2.08 -12.26
N ASP A 113 -21.62 -3.33 -11.92
CA ASP A 113 -20.70 -3.66 -10.83
C ASP A 113 -19.27 -3.15 -11.07
N GLU A 114 -18.80 -3.08 -12.33
CA GLU A 114 -17.44 -2.59 -12.65
C GLU A 114 -17.29 -1.10 -12.35
N LYS A 115 -18.38 -0.32 -12.32
CA LYS A 115 -18.35 1.08 -11.86
C LYS A 115 -18.01 1.17 -10.38
N GLY A 116 -18.69 0.40 -9.52
CA GLY A 116 -18.41 0.37 -8.09
C GLY A 116 -16.99 -0.11 -7.78
N MET A 117 -16.47 -1.08 -8.55
CA MET A 117 -15.08 -1.51 -8.46
C MET A 117 -14.09 -0.38 -8.80
N ALA A 118 -14.39 0.44 -9.81
CA ALA A 118 -13.54 1.57 -10.19
C ALA A 118 -13.55 2.68 -9.12
N GLU A 119 -14.72 2.97 -8.53
CA GLU A 119 -14.86 3.91 -7.42
C GLU A 119 -14.08 3.45 -6.17
N ASP A 120 -14.24 2.18 -5.80
CA ASP A 120 -13.52 1.57 -4.68
C ASP A 120 -12.00 1.59 -4.90
N ALA A 121 -11.53 1.27 -6.12
CA ALA A 121 -10.11 1.30 -6.46
C ALA A 121 -9.55 2.74 -6.40
N TRP A 122 -10.26 3.71 -6.96
CA TRP A 122 -9.84 5.11 -6.96
C TRP A 122 -9.65 5.65 -5.54
N GLU A 123 -10.60 5.35 -4.66
CA GLU A 123 -10.52 5.73 -3.25
C GLU A 123 -9.43 4.95 -2.50
N ALA A 124 -9.25 3.65 -2.77
CA ALA A 124 -8.20 2.86 -2.15
C ALA A 124 -6.79 3.37 -2.49
N TRP A 125 -6.54 3.81 -3.72
CA TRP A 125 -5.24 4.40 -4.11
C TRP A 125 -4.96 5.72 -3.39
N ARG A 126 -5.98 6.58 -3.22
CA ARG A 126 -5.87 7.80 -2.41
C ARG A 126 -5.62 7.50 -0.94
N GLN A 127 -6.28 6.48 -0.39
CA GLN A 127 -6.05 6.03 0.99
C GLN A 127 -4.67 5.43 1.19
N LEU A 128 -4.13 4.70 0.20
CA LEU A 128 -2.76 4.20 0.24
C LEU A 128 -1.78 5.37 0.39
N GLU A 129 -1.89 6.39 -0.46
CA GLU A 129 -0.97 7.54 -0.44
C GLU A 129 -1.08 8.36 0.86
N SER A 130 -2.29 8.50 1.41
CA SER A 130 -2.54 9.34 2.59
C SER A 130 -2.33 8.64 3.93
N ARG A 131 -2.52 7.32 4.00
CA ARG A 131 -2.53 6.57 5.27
C ARG A 131 -1.41 5.57 5.39
N VAL A 132 -0.72 5.17 4.32
CA VAL A 132 0.21 4.05 4.34
C VAL A 132 1.64 4.53 4.11
N SER A 133 2.53 4.12 5.01
CA SER A 133 3.97 4.30 4.86
C SER A 133 4.67 2.95 4.86
N PHE A 134 5.75 2.85 4.08
CA PHE A 134 6.54 1.64 3.96
C PHE A 134 7.92 1.85 4.58
N SER A 135 8.48 0.82 5.20
CA SER A 135 9.86 0.84 5.69
C SER A 135 10.56 -0.45 5.30
N LEU A 136 11.79 -0.35 4.81
CA LEU A 136 12.61 -1.53 4.55
C LEU A 136 13.34 -1.91 5.84
N ILE A 137 13.28 -3.18 6.22
CA ILE A 137 14.01 -3.70 7.39
C ILE A 137 14.83 -4.92 6.99
N ARG A 138 15.86 -5.23 7.78
CA ARG A 138 16.57 -6.50 7.60
C ARG A 138 15.66 -7.66 7.97
N ALA A 139 15.72 -8.73 7.20
CA ALA A 139 15.09 -9.98 7.56
C ALA A 139 15.56 -10.46 8.95
N PRO A 140 14.69 -11.08 9.77
CA PRO A 140 15.06 -11.56 11.10
C PRO A 140 16.21 -12.58 11.10
N SER A 141 16.38 -13.30 9.98
CA SER A 141 17.42 -14.30 9.78
C SER A 141 18.14 -14.06 8.46
N ALA A 142 19.46 -14.22 8.45
CA ALA A 142 20.32 -14.04 7.28
C ALA A 142 20.06 -15.06 6.16
N VAL A 143 19.45 -16.21 6.47
CA VAL A 143 19.06 -17.23 5.48
C VAL A 143 17.63 -17.05 4.95
N SER A 144 16.85 -16.11 5.51
CA SER A 144 15.48 -15.86 5.07
C SER A 144 15.48 -15.17 3.72
N ARG A 145 14.86 -15.81 2.73
CA ARG A 145 14.64 -15.25 1.39
C ARG A 145 13.21 -14.78 1.17
N ASN A 146 12.28 -15.17 2.05
CA ASN A 146 10.88 -14.78 1.96
C ASN A 146 10.65 -13.45 2.68
N CYS A 147 9.93 -12.54 2.03
CA CYS A 147 9.41 -11.32 2.65
C CYS A 147 8.04 -11.62 3.25
N ILE A 148 7.94 -11.54 4.58
CA ILE A 148 6.65 -11.53 5.30
C ILE A 148 6.45 -10.12 5.82
N PRO A 149 5.59 -9.29 5.18
CA PRO A 149 5.36 -7.92 5.62
C PRO A 149 4.83 -7.87 7.05
N LEU A 150 5.33 -6.93 7.85
CA LEU A 150 4.83 -6.63 9.19
C LEU A 150 3.97 -5.38 9.12
N VAL A 151 2.67 -5.51 9.42
CA VAL A 151 1.72 -4.40 9.42
C VAL A 151 1.51 -3.93 10.86
N SER A 152 1.62 -2.63 11.08
CA SER A 152 1.46 -1.98 12.39
C SER A 152 0.79 -0.62 12.25
N GLY A 153 0.53 0.05 13.37
CA GLY A 153 -0.11 1.37 13.39
C GLY A 153 -1.63 1.29 13.52
N GLN A 154 -2.29 2.39 13.17
CA GLN A 154 -3.74 2.55 13.27
C GLN A 154 -4.37 2.64 11.88
N ARG A 155 -5.69 2.46 11.77
CA ARG A 155 -6.40 2.55 10.47
C ARG A 155 -6.13 3.84 9.69
N ALA A 156 -5.93 4.96 10.39
CA ALA A 156 -5.62 6.26 9.78
C ALA A 156 -4.13 6.42 9.39
N ALA A 157 -3.24 5.61 9.95
CA ALA A 157 -1.79 5.68 9.76
C ALA A 157 -1.20 4.27 9.91
N ILE A 158 -1.13 3.55 8.79
CA ILE A 158 -0.65 2.18 8.68
C ILE A 158 0.83 2.20 8.30
N CYS A 159 1.63 1.43 9.02
CA CYS A 159 3.05 1.25 8.75
C CYS A 159 3.29 -0.18 8.30
N VAL A 160 3.85 -0.35 7.10
CA VAL A 160 4.17 -1.64 6.50
C VAL A 160 5.68 -1.80 6.43
N ALA A 161 6.23 -2.61 7.33
CA ALA A 161 7.64 -2.96 7.28
C ALA A 161 7.86 -4.18 6.37
N LEU A 162 8.79 -4.04 5.42
CA LEU A 162 9.12 -5.04 4.42
C LEU A 162 10.51 -5.61 4.73
N PRO A 163 10.59 -6.84 5.26
CA PRO A 163 11.87 -7.49 5.49
C PRO A 163 12.52 -7.90 4.17
N VAL A 164 13.76 -7.45 3.96
CA VAL A 164 14.59 -7.86 2.83
C VAL A 164 15.83 -8.63 3.32
N PRO A 165 16.38 -9.56 2.50
CA PRO A 165 17.62 -10.26 2.83
C PRO A 165 18.76 -9.30 3.18
N HIS A 166 19.69 -9.73 4.03
CA HIS A 166 20.73 -8.84 4.57
C HIS A 166 21.65 -8.28 3.47
N ASP A 167 22.05 -9.13 2.54
CA ASP A 167 22.81 -8.79 1.34
C ASP A 167 22.10 -7.72 0.48
N VAL A 168 20.79 -7.88 0.30
CA VAL A 168 19.95 -6.91 -0.42
C VAL A 168 19.82 -5.60 0.35
N PHE A 169 19.66 -5.66 1.69
CA PHE A 169 19.59 -4.46 2.52
C PHE A 169 20.90 -3.68 2.48
N ASP A 170 22.03 -4.37 2.53
CA ASP A 170 23.36 -3.76 2.54
C ASP A 170 23.67 -3.04 1.22
N SER A 171 23.21 -3.58 0.09
CA SER A 171 23.39 -2.98 -1.24
C SER A 171 22.47 -1.79 -1.51
N LEU A 172 21.48 -1.52 -0.66
CA LEU A 172 20.60 -0.35 -0.82
C LEU A 172 21.40 0.96 -0.78
N PRO A 173 20.97 1.99 -1.53
CA PRO A 173 21.57 3.32 -1.46
C PRO A 173 21.56 3.88 -0.03
N SER A 174 22.58 4.66 0.31
CA SER A 174 22.75 5.20 1.66
C SER A 174 21.60 6.14 2.04
N GLU A 175 21.11 6.87 1.04
CA GLU A 175 20.01 7.82 1.08
C GLU A 175 18.71 7.11 1.46
N LEU A 176 18.48 5.90 0.92
CA LEU A 176 17.30 5.09 1.25
C LEU A 176 17.41 4.49 2.65
N LYS A 177 18.59 3.98 3.03
CA LYS A 177 18.84 3.39 4.36
C LYS A 177 18.67 4.41 5.50
N GLN A 178 18.92 5.68 5.23
CA GLN A 178 18.75 6.78 6.19
C GLN A 178 17.28 7.20 6.37
N ARG A 179 16.38 6.81 5.44
CA ARG A 179 14.96 7.15 5.55
C ARG A 179 14.28 6.25 6.58
N ALA A 180 13.51 6.86 7.48
CA ALA A 180 12.63 6.13 8.38
C ALA A 180 11.49 5.43 7.64
N SER A 181 10.96 6.06 6.59
CA SER A 181 9.91 5.52 5.75
C SER A 181 9.91 6.11 4.34
N LEU A 182 9.24 5.39 3.43
CA LEU A 182 8.98 5.78 2.06
C LEU A 182 7.48 5.76 1.77
N LEU A 183 7.05 6.66 0.88
CA LEU A 183 5.69 6.72 0.40
C LEU A 183 5.62 6.14 -1.02
N VAL A 184 4.44 5.65 -1.37
CA VAL A 184 4.11 5.23 -2.73
C VAL A 184 3.14 6.27 -3.31
N ARG A 185 3.60 7.00 -4.32
CA ARG A 185 2.83 8.02 -5.05
C ARG A 185 2.10 7.32 -6.18
N VAL A 186 0.77 7.32 -6.17
CA VAL A 186 -0.01 6.51 -7.11
C VAL A 186 -0.63 7.37 -8.19
N ALA A 187 -0.42 7.04 -9.46
CA ALA A 187 -1.19 7.59 -10.57
C ALA A 187 -2.13 6.51 -11.12
N TYR A 188 -3.44 6.69 -10.97
CA TYR A 188 -4.45 5.72 -11.40
C TYR A 188 -5.13 6.18 -12.69
N PHE A 189 -5.19 5.29 -13.66
CA PHE A 189 -5.85 5.49 -14.94
C PHE A 189 -6.88 4.37 -15.18
N ASN A 190 -8.04 4.69 -15.71
CA ASN A 190 -9.03 3.72 -16.17
C ASN A 190 -9.40 3.99 -17.63
N ILE A 191 -9.06 3.05 -18.51
CA ILE A 191 -9.23 3.17 -19.96
C ILE A 191 -10.54 2.52 -20.44
N GLY A 192 -10.99 1.45 -19.77
CA GLY A 192 -12.30 0.83 -20.04
C GLY A 192 -12.47 0.18 -21.42
N VAL A 193 -11.86 -1.00 -21.65
CA VAL A 193 -11.83 -1.65 -23.00
C VAL A 193 -12.85 -2.81 -23.13
N ASN A 194 -14.13 -2.62 -22.76
CA ASN A 194 -15.18 -3.66 -22.96
C ASN A 194 -16.31 -3.22 -23.91
N HIS A 195 -17.08 -4.17 -24.46
CA HIS A 195 -18.33 -3.87 -25.19
C HIS A 195 -19.36 -3.16 -24.29
N GLU A 196 -19.42 -3.52 -23.01
CA GLU A 196 -20.23 -2.83 -22.00
C GLU A 196 -19.74 -1.42 -21.69
N ALA A 197 -18.47 -1.09 -21.96
CA ALA A 197 -17.99 0.28 -21.81
C ALA A 197 -18.63 1.19 -22.87
N THR A 198 -18.96 0.68 -24.06
CA THR A 198 -19.74 1.45 -25.05
C THR A 198 -21.17 1.71 -24.56
N LEU A 199 -21.78 0.74 -23.86
CA LEU A 199 -23.10 0.91 -23.24
C LEU A 199 -23.05 1.87 -22.03
N GLY A 200 -22.02 1.75 -21.19
CA GLY A 200 -21.75 2.66 -20.07
C GLY A 200 -21.51 4.10 -20.52
N GLN A 201 -20.77 4.32 -21.60
CA GLN A 201 -20.56 5.64 -22.20
C GLN A 201 -21.85 6.24 -22.75
N SER A 202 -22.75 5.40 -23.27
CA SER A 202 -24.03 5.85 -23.84
C SER A 202 -25.11 6.14 -22.79
N PHE A 203 -25.12 5.41 -21.67
CA PHE A 203 -26.19 5.50 -20.64
C PHE A 203 -25.74 6.06 -19.28
N GLY A 204 -24.47 5.85 -18.88
CA GLY A 204 -23.92 6.20 -17.55
C GLY A 204 -22.89 7.34 -17.56
N GLY A 205 -22.48 7.81 -18.74
CA GLY A 205 -21.52 8.90 -18.95
C GLY A 205 -20.07 8.54 -18.64
N THR A 206 -19.14 9.40 -19.05
CA THR A 206 -17.68 9.23 -18.90
C THR A 206 -17.09 10.04 -17.74
N ALA A 207 -17.94 10.63 -16.89
CA ALA A 207 -17.50 11.58 -15.86
C ALA A 207 -16.52 10.98 -14.86
N LEU A 208 -16.74 9.73 -14.43
CA LEU A 208 -15.86 9.04 -13.48
C LEU A 208 -14.51 8.72 -14.13
N GLU A 209 -14.49 8.16 -15.34
CA GLU A 209 -13.24 7.88 -16.09
C GLU A 209 -12.46 9.16 -16.34
N THR A 210 -13.16 10.22 -16.72
CA THR A 210 -12.58 11.54 -16.96
C THR A 210 -11.89 12.07 -15.71
N ALA A 211 -12.58 12.05 -14.56
CA ALA A 211 -12.02 12.51 -13.30
C ALA A 211 -10.82 11.67 -12.85
N ILE A 212 -10.89 10.34 -12.97
CA ILE A 212 -9.79 9.43 -12.66
C ILE A 212 -8.56 9.76 -13.51
N ASN A 213 -8.72 9.83 -14.84
CA ASN A 213 -7.60 9.99 -15.76
C ASN A 213 -6.96 11.39 -15.66
N GLN A 214 -7.78 12.44 -15.45
CA GLN A 214 -7.29 13.80 -15.20
C GLN A 214 -6.43 13.87 -13.93
N GLU A 215 -6.94 13.35 -12.81
CA GLU A 215 -6.20 13.32 -11.56
C GLU A 215 -4.95 12.43 -11.64
N GLY A 216 -5.02 11.33 -12.41
CA GLY A 216 -3.87 10.48 -12.73
C GLY A 216 -2.76 11.25 -13.44
N ALA A 217 -3.09 11.98 -14.52
CA ALA A 217 -2.13 12.77 -15.27
C ALA A 217 -1.53 13.90 -14.42
N GLU A 218 -2.36 14.60 -13.63
CA GLU A 218 -1.90 15.63 -12.68
C GLU A 218 -0.92 15.06 -11.66
N ARG A 219 -1.14 13.84 -11.15
CA ARG A 219 -0.22 13.19 -10.21
C ARG A 219 1.11 12.82 -10.86
N VAL A 220 1.12 12.30 -12.09
CA VAL A 220 2.37 12.02 -12.81
C VAL A 220 3.16 13.31 -13.05
N LEU A 221 2.48 14.38 -13.49
CA LEU A 221 3.08 15.69 -13.68
C LEU A 221 3.68 16.24 -12.38
N SER A 222 2.88 16.22 -11.30
CA SER A 222 3.32 16.66 -9.97
C SER A 222 4.54 15.87 -9.48
N TYR A 223 4.55 14.55 -9.68
CA TYR A 223 5.70 13.70 -9.34
C TYR A 223 6.94 14.09 -10.15
N SER A 224 6.80 14.28 -11.47
CA SER A 224 7.93 14.63 -12.35
C SER A 224 8.57 15.98 -11.98
N ASN A 225 7.77 16.93 -11.47
CA ASN A 225 8.25 18.26 -11.08
C ASN A 225 9.03 18.27 -9.75
N ARG A 226 9.09 17.15 -9.02
CA ARG A 226 9.81 17.07 -7.73
C ARG A 226 11.33 16.92 -7.88
N PHE A 227 11.78 16.44 -9.02
CA PHE A 227 13.18 16.07 -9.26
C PHE A 227 13.63 16.52 -10.65
N SER A 228 14.95 16.60 -10.88
CA SER A 228 15.46 16.75 -12.23
C SER A 228 15.20 15.49 -13.04
N VAL A 229 14.44 15.60 -14.12
CA VAL A 229 14.13 14.49 -15.03
C VAL A 229 14.71 14.76 -16.42
N ASP A 230 15.04 13.68 -17.13
CA ASP A 230 15.53 13.78 -18.50
C ASP A 230 14.49 14.43 -19.42
N GLN A 231 14.97 15.07 -20.49
CA GLN A 231 14.10 15.77 -21.44
C GLN A 231 13.04 14.83 -22.05
N SER A 232 13.41 13.58 -22.34
CA SER A 232 12.48 12.55 -22.84
C SER A 232 11.38 12.20 -21.83
N ALA A 233 11.71 12.10 -20.53
CA ALA A 233 10.74 11.87 -19.47
C ALA A 233 9.75 13.05 -19.39
N ARG A 234 10.27 14.28 -19.47
CA ARG A 234 9.44 15.49 -19.46
C ARG A 234 8.49 15.53 -20.66
N GLU A 235 8.97 15.19 -21.85
CA GLU A 235 8.15 15.12 -23.08
C GLU A 235 7.05 14.07 -22.94
N ALA A 236 7.38 12.85 -22.48
CA ALA A 236 6.39 11.80 -22.27
C ALA A 236 5.31 12.18 -21.25
N VAL A 237 5.70 12.86 -20.16
CA VAL A 237 4.75 13.38 -19.16
C VAL A 237 3.85 14.45 -19.77
N MET A 238 4.40 15.37 -20.56
CA MET A 238 3.60 16.40 -21.23
C MET A 238 2.64 15.80 -22.25
N GLU A 239 3.05 14.79 -23.02
CA GLU A 239 2.17 14.10 -23.96
C GLU A 239 1.05 13.35 -23.24
N LEU A 240 1.34 12.69 -22.10
CA LEU A 240 0.30 12.09 -21.26
C LEU A 240 -0.74 13.14 -20.83
N VAL A 241 -0.29 14.31 -20.35
CA VAL A 241 -1.19 15.40 -19.94
C VAL A 241 -2.00 15.91 -21.12
N ASN A 242 -1.39 16.09 -22.30
CA ASN A 242 -2.07 16.55 -23.50
C ASN A 242 -3.14 15.57 -23.97
N VAL A 243 -2.81 14.28 -24.03
CA VAL A 243 -3.74 13.22 -24.46
C VAL A 243 -4.93 13.14 -23.52
N VAL A 244 -4.70 13.20 -22.21
CA VAL A 244 -5.78 13.23 -21.21
C VAL A 244 -6.60 14.52 -21.31
N ALA A 245 -5.97 15.68 -21.53
CA ALA A 245 -6.71 16.94 -21.71
C ALA A 245 -7.58 16.94 -22.98
N SER A 246 -7.11 16.31 -24.06
CA SER A 246 -7.85 16.25 -25.32
C SER A 246 -8.99 15.22 -25.29
N GLU A 247 -8.73 14.01 -24.78
CA GLU A 247 -9.70 12.93 -24.74
C GLU A 247 -9.44 12.03 -23.52
N PRO A 248 -9.99 12.40 -22.35
CA PRO A 248 -9.70 11.73 -21.07
C PRO A 248 -10.44 10.39 -20.90
N SER A 249 -11.20 9.93 -21.89
CA SER A 249 -12.03 8.72 -21.77
C SER A 249 -12.19 8.04 -23.14
N HIS A 250 -13.33 7.41 -23.43
CA HIS A 250 -13.63 6.83 -24.76
C HIS A 250 -12.66 5.74 -25.24
N LYS A 251 -12.09 4.96 -24.30
CA LYS A 251 -11.15 3.87 -24.61
C LYS A 251 -9.86 4.36 -25.29
N ASN A 252 -9.46 5.59 -24.98
CA ASN A 252 -8.25 6.18 -25.50
C ASN A 252 -7.00 5.41 -25.00
N LEU A 253 -6.53 4.48 -25.82
CA LEU A 253 -5.36 3.64 -25.55
C LEU A 253 -4.06 4.48 -25.46
N ALA A 254 -4.02 5.66 -26.06
CA ALA A 254 -2.86 6.54 -25.95
C ALA A 254 -2.61 6.98 -24.49
N ILE A 255 -3.65 7.07 -23.66
CA ILE A 255 -3.48 7.33 -22.21
C ILE A 255 -2.64 6.22 -21.58
N PHE A 256 -2.95 4.95 -21.90
CA PHE A 256 -2.20 3.81 -21.38
C PHE A 256 -0.75 3.82 -21.89
N GLU A 257 -0.54 4.02 -23.19
CA GLU A 257 0.79 4.02 -23.80
C GLU A 257 1.69 5.11 -23.20
N TRP A 258 1.19 6.34 -23.11
CA TRP A 258 1.94 7.44 -22.52
C TRP A 258 2.11 7.32 -21.01
N ALA A 259 1.12 6.78 -20.28
CA ALA A 259 1.26 6.54 -18.84
C ALA A 259 2.35 5.50 -18.54
N MET A 260 2.43 4.42 -19.32
CA MET A 260 3.48 3.40 -19.18
C MET A 260 4.85 3.96 -19.57
N THR A 261 4.93 4.69 -20.68
CA THR A 261 6.18 5.33 -21.15
C THR A 261 6.70 6.33 -20.11
N ALA A 262 5.84 7.21 -19.61
CA ALA A 262 6.21 8.18 -18.57
C ALA A 262 6.62 7.46 -17.28
N CYS A 263 5.91 6.41 -16.86
CA CYS A 263 6.26 5.62 -15.68
C CYS A 263 7.65 5.01 -15.79
N GLU A 264 8.01 4.42 -16.93
CA GLU A 264 9.31 3.81 -17.16
C GLU A 264 10.43 4.86 -17.15
N LEU A 265 10.26 5.96 -17.88
CA LEU A 265 11.25 7.06 -17.94
C LEU A 265 11.44 7.73 -16.58
N LEU A 266 10.40 7.78 -15.75
CA LEU A 266 10.46 8.25 -14.36
C LEU A 266 10.96 7.20 -13.36
N ARG A 267 11.38 6.02 -13.83
CA ARG A 267 11.83 4.87 -13.02
C ARG A 267 10.80 4.40 -11.98
N GLY A 268 9.51 4.56 -12.30
CA GLY A 268 8.40 4.06 -11.50
C GLY A 268 8.11 2.58 -11.71
N GLN A 269 7.06 2.08 -11.06
CA GLN A 269 6.52 0.74 -11.26
C GLN A 269 5.13 0.81 -11.87
N ALA A 270 4.87 -0.06 -12.84
CA ALA A 270 3.58 -0.17 -13.49
C ALA A 270 2.78 -1.37 -12.98
N VAL A 271 1.47 -1.20 -12.84
CA VAL A 271 0.52 -2.27 -12.53
C VAL A 271 -0.65 -2.20 -13.49
N ILE A 272 -1.07 -3.37 -13.96
CA ILE A 272 -2.19 -3.51 -14.88
C ILE A 272 -3.29 -4.33 -14.19
N CYS A 273 -4.50 -3.80 -14.11
CA CYS A 273 -5.63 -4.48 -13.49
C CYS A 273 -6.89 -4.51 -14.36
N CYS A 274 -7.71 -5.54 -14.15
CA CYS A 274 -9.05 -5.68 -14.72
C CYS A 274 -9.90 -6.56 -13.79
N LYS A 275 -11.20 -6.72 -14.07
CA LYS A 275 -12.13 -7.47 -13.21
C LYS A 275 -11.68 -8.89 -12.89
N SER A 276 -11.21 -9.65 -13.88
CA SER A 276 -10.91 -11.09 -13.73
C SER A 276 -9.43 -11.45 -13.80
N GLY A 277 -8.57 -10.51 -14.18
CA GLY A 277 -7.12 -10.74 -14.35
C GLY A 277 -6.73 -11.66 -15.52
N LYS A 278 -7.69 -12.05 -16.36
CA LYS A 278 -7.48 -13.04 -17.44
C LYS A 278 -7.26 -12.35 -18.79
N ASP A 279 -8.34 -12.04 -19.50
CA ASP A 279 -8.26 -11.66 -20.92
C ASP A 279 -7.74 -10.23 -21.10
N ARG A 280 -8.26 -9.25 -20.34
CA ARG A 280 -7.87 -7.84 -20.47
C ARG A 280 -6.49 -7.56 -19.91
N THR A 281 -6.12 -8.19 -18.79
CA THR A 281 -4.76 -8.11 -18.25
C THR A 281 -3.75 -8.74 -19.20
N GLY A 282 -4.03 -9.93 -19.74
CA GLY A 282 -3.13 -10.58 -20.70
C GLY A 282 -2.90 -9.76 -21.96
N MET A 283 -3.95 -9.13 -22.50
CA MET A 283 -3.85 -8.24 -23.65
C MET A 283 -3.03 -6.98 -23.36
N ALA A 284 -3.32 -6.30 -22.25
CA ALA A 284 -2.60 -5.07 -21.87
C ALA A 284 -1.12 -5.35 -21.54
N VAL A 285 -0.79 -6.48 -20.91
CA VAL A 285 0.60 -6.93 -20.73
C VAL A 285 1.27 -7.20 -22.06
N THR A 286 0.56 -7.79 -23.03
CA THR A 286 1.12 -8.03 -24.38
C THR A 286 1.39 -6.72 -25.11
N ILE A 287 0.49 -5.73 -25.00
CA ILE A 287 0.68 -4.39 -25.59
C ILE A 287 1.87 -3.69 -24.93
N GLU A 288 1.95 -3.66 -23.59
CA GLU A 288 3.12 -3.11 -22.88
C GLU A 288 4.43 -3.78 -23.34
N GLN A 289 4.43 -5.09 -23.53
CA GLN A 289 5.61 -5.82 -23.99
C GLN A 289 5.94 -5.62 -25.47
N TRP A 290 4.94 -5.35 -26.32
CA TRP A 290 5.08 -5.26 -27.77
C TRP A 290 5.35 -3.84 -28.27
N SER A 291 4.83 -2.81 -27.58
CA SER A 291 4.98 -1.40 -27.94
C SER A 291 6.41 -0.84 -27.87
N GLY A 292 7.41 -1.70 -27.59
CA GLY A 292 8.75 -1.48 -28.11
C GLY A 292 9.60 -0.45 -27.36
N VAL A 293 9.63 -0.49 -26.03
CA VAL A 293 10.80 0.02 -25.31
C VAL A 293 11.85 -1.10 -25.24
N PRO A 294 13.08 -0.90 -25.78
CA PRO A 294 14.14 -1.89 -25.68
C PRO A 294 14.43 -2.20 -24.21
N ARG A 295 14.03 -3.38 -23.75
CA ARG A 295 14.59 -3.98 -22.53
C ARG A 295 16.00 -4.40 -22.88
N ASP A 296 16.95 -3.48 -22.77
CA ASP A 296 18.37 -3.84 -22.85
C ASP A 296 18.67 -4.86 -21.76
N LEU A 297 18.74 -6.10 -22.23
CA LEU A 297 19.56 -7.22 -21.77
C LEU A 297 19.49 -7.54 -20.28
N ARG A 298 18.60 -8.51 -20.01
CA ARG A 298 18.78 -9.51 -18.96
C ARG A 298 20.24 -10.03 -18.94
N ALA A 299 20.92 -9.82 -17.82
CA ALA A 299 21.87 -10.75 -17.21
C ALA A 299 21.84 -10.52 -15.69
#